data_AF-A0A9Q3IVA1-F1
#
_entry.id   AF-A0A9Q3IVA1-F1
#
_cell.length_a   1.000
_cell.length_b   1.000
_cell.length_c   1.000
_cell.angle_alpha   90.00
_cell.angle_beta   90.00
_cell.angle_gamma   90.00
#
_symmetry.space_group_name_H-M   'P 1'
#
loop_
_entity.id
_entity.type
_entity.pdbx_description
1 polymer ?
#
loop_
_entity_poly.entity_id
_entity_poly.type
_entity_poly.pdbx_seq_one_letter_code
_entity_poly.pdbx_strand_id
1 'polypeptide(L)'
;MPYEHHQNRKIEQTNRTISEIERTSLIVVGLRTMMWPWAFKHAVWIFNQTLHADEKKTPYEVILCMKPSLSLLCIFGAKSSIQNHPFRKDMLDRVIEVYHIGVAPDSKGWLFWVPLKNPIVRSASAKIDE
;
A
#
# COMPACT_ATOMS: atom_id res chain seq x y z
N MET A 1 9.30 -30.81 -10.10
CA MET A 1 9.44 -31.58 -8.84
C MET A 1 9.35 -30.58 -7.69
N PRO A 2 8.51 -30.78 -6.66
CA PRO A 2 8.53 -29.91 -5.47
C PRO A 2 9.70 -30.32 -4.55
N TYR A 3 10.40 -29.35 -3.93
CA TYR A 3 11.63 -29.48 -3.11
C TYR A 3 12.99 -29.35 -3.82
N GLU A 4 13.11 -28.42 -4.77
CA GLU A 4 14.43 -27.95 -5.19
C GLU A 4 14.95 -26.86 -4.23
N HIS A 5 15.99 -27.16 -3.44
CA HIS A 5 16.61 -26.24 -2.47
C HIS A 5 16.96 -24.86 -3.05
N HIS A 6 17.30 -24.78 -4.33
CA HIS A 6 17.65 -23.54 -5.00
C HIS A 6 16.43 -22.61 -5.22
N GLN A 7 15.22 -23.17 -5.38
CA GLN A 7 14.00 -22.39 -5.52
C GLN A 7 13.56 -21.81 -4.17
N ASN A 8 13.72 -22.59 -3.09
CA ASN A 8 13.40 -22.13 -1.73
C ASN A 8 14.22 -20.90 -1.33
N ARG A 9 15.51 -20.84 -1.70
CA ARG A 9 16.36 -19.69 -1.39
C ARG A 9 15.82 -18.38 -1.96
N LYS A 10 15.32 -18.38 -3.20
CA LYS A 10 14.74 -17.19 -3.84
C LYS A 10 13.44 -16.77 -3.15
N ILE A 11 12.60 -17.74 -2.79
CA ILE A 11 11.35 -17.52 -2.06
C ILE A 11 11.64 -16.92 -0.67
N GLU A 12 12.59 -17.49 0.07
CA GLU A 12 13.00 -17.00 1.39
C GLU A 12 13.53 -15.56 1.32
N GLN A 13 14.38 -15.25 0.35
CA GLN A 13 14.90 -13.89 0.15
C GLN A 13 13.76 -12.91 -0.15
N THR A 14 12.82 -13.29 -1.01
CA THR A 14 11.67 -12.47 -1.39
C THR A 14 10.78 -12.19 -0.18
N ASN A 15 10.44 -13.23 0.58
CA ASN A 15 9.61 -13.11 1.78
C ASN A 15 10.29 -12.24 2.84
N ARG A 16 11.62 -12.34 2.98
CA ARG A 16 12.39 -11.50 3.88
C ARG A 16 12.30 -10.03 3.48
N THR A 17 12.56 -9.70 2.22
CA THR A 17 12.48 -8.31 1.72
C THR A 17 11.09 -7.71 1.92
N ILE A 18 10.02 -8.44 1.59
CA ILE A 18 8.64 -7.96 1.80
C ILE A 18 8.38 -7.69 3.28
N SER A 19 8.83 -8.59 4.16
CA SER A 19 8.67 -8.42 5.60
C SER A 19 9.50 -7.26 6.15
N GLU A 20 10.67 -6.96 5.58
CA GLU A 20 11.48 -5.80 5.95
C GLU A 20 10.79 -4.48 5.54
N ILE A 21 10.21 -4.41 4.34
CA ILE A 21 9.42 -3.25 3.88
C ILE A 21 8.20 -3.03 4.79
N GLU A 22 7.48 -4.11 5.11
CA GLU A 22 6.31 -4.08 5.99
C GLU A 22 6.65 -3.55 7.39
N ARG A 23 7.67 -4.13 8.04
CA ARG A 23 8.14 -3.69 9.36
C ARG A 23 8.60 -2.23 9.36
N THR A 24 9.37 -1.84 8.35
CA THR A 24 9.88 -0.47 8.23
C THR A 24 8.72 0.52 8.08
N SER A 25 7.72 0.17 7.26
CA SER A 25 6.51 0.99 7.07
C SER A 25 5.73 1.18 8.37
N LEU A 26 5.56 0.12 9.17
CA LEU A 26 4.88 0.22 10.47
C LEU A 26 5.68 1.06 11.48
N ILE A 27 7.00 0.90 11.54
CA ILE A 27 7.87 1.63 12.45
C ILE A 27 7.85 3.13 12.12
N VAL A 28 7.97 3.50 10.85
CA VAL A 28 8.05 4.90 10.40
C VAL A 28 6.79 5.68 10.79
N VAL A 29 5.61 5.09 10.69
CA VAL A 29 4.35 5.81 10.98
C VAL A 29 3.94 5.70 12.45
N GLY A 30 4.52 4.78 13.22
CA GLY A 30 4.10 4.52 14.60
C GLY A 30 2.65 4.02 14.68
N LEU A 31 2.15 3.41 13.61
CA LEU A 31 0.81 2.83 13.56
C LEU A 31 0.74 1.53 14.36
N ARG A 32 -0.45 1.20 14.88
CA ARG A 32 -0.67 0.00 15.71
C ARG A 32 -0.30 -1.26 14.93
N THR A 33 0.30 -2.24 15.60
CA THR A 33 0.64 -3.57 15.05
C THR A 33 -0.55 -4.25 14.36
N MET A 34 -1.78 -3.94 14.77
CA MET A 34 -3.01 -4.43 14.13
C MET A 34 -3.12 -4.09 12.62
N MET A 35 -2.36 -3.10 12.13
CA MET A 35 -2.36 -2.68 10.73
C MET A 35 -1.39 -3.48 9.84
N TRP A 36 -0.66 -4.45 10.41
CA TRP A 36 0.28 -5.30 9.67
C TRP A 36 -0.28 -5.94 8.39
N PRO A 37 -1.55 -6.40 8.29
CA PRO A 37 -2.03 -7.01 7.05
C PRO A 37 -2.09 -6.01 5.89
N TRP A 38 -2.31 -4.73 6.20
CA TRP A 38 -2.35 -3.65 5.21
C TRP A 38 -0.95 -3.21 4.82
N ALA A 39 -0.06 -3.06 5.81
CA ALA A 39 1.35 -2.79 5.57
C ALA A 39 1.97 -3.89 4.69
N PHE A 40 1.68 -5.16 4.96
CA PHE A 40 2.16 -6.29 4.16
C PHE A 40 1.63 -6.23 2.72
N LYS A 41 0.33 -6.00 2.52
CA LYS A 41 -0.24 -5.84 1.17
C LYS A 41 0.38 -4.68 0.40
N HIS A 42 0.61 -3.55 1.07
CA HIS A 42 1.27 -2.40 0.46
C HIS A 42 2.74 -2.69 0.14
N ALA A 43 3.46 -3.40 1.01
CA ALA A 43 4.82 -3.86 0.76
C ALA A 43 4.91 -4.77 -0.47
N VAL A 44 3.99 -5.74 -0.61
CA VAL A 44 3.88 -6.59 -1.81
C VAL A 44 3.61 -5.75 -3.06
N TRP A 45 2.72 -4.76 -2.95
CA TRP A 45 2.39 -3.87 -4.06
C TRP A 45 3.60 -3.05 -4.53
N ILE A 46 4.38 -2.47 -3.60
CA ILE A 46 5.64 -1.77 -3.89
C ILE A 46 6.64 -2.74 -4.52
N PHE A 47 6.86 -3.89 -3.88
CA PHE A 47 7.81 -4.90 -4.33
C PHE A 47 7.54 -5.31 -5.78
N ASN A 48 6.29 -5.56 -6.15
CA ASN A 48 5.93 -5.99 -7.51
C ASN A 48 6.19 -4.91 -8.58
N GLN A 49 6.24 -3.63 -8.21
CA GLN A 49 6.45 -2.50 -9.11
C GLN A 49 7.87 -1.94 -9.09
N THR A 50 8.74 -2.49 -8.25
CA THR A 50 10.13 -2.05 -8.09
C THR A 50 11.05 -2.94 -8.91
N LEU A 51 12.11 -2.35 -9.48
CA LEU A 51 13.19 -3.11 -10.10
C LEU A 51 14.10 -3.68 -9.01
N HIS A 52 14.47 -4.94 -9.13
CA HIS A 52 15.30 -5.63 -8.13
C HIS A 52 16.64 -6.02 -8.75
N ALA A 53 17.74 -5.75 -8.04
CA ALA A 53 19.11 -6.07 -8.49
C ALA A 53 19.39 -5.59 -9.94
N ASP A 54 20.01 -6.43 -10.76
CA ASP A 54 20.37 -6.15 -12.16
C ASP A 54 19.25 -6.48 -13.16
N GLU A 55 18.02 -6.67 -12.68
CA GLU A 55 16.89 -6.99 -13.55
C GLU A 55 16.43 -5.77 -14.36
N LYS A 56 16.08 -6.01 -15.63
CA LYS A 56 15.61 -4.95 -16.55
C LYS A 56 14.09 -4.73 -16.49
N LYS A 57 13.37 -5.58 -15.76
CA LYS A 57 11.90 -5.58 -15.68
C LYS A 57 11.44 -5.84 -14.25
N THR A 58 10.34 -5.21 -13.88
CA THR A 58 9.66 -5.43 -12.59
C THR A 58 8.89 -6.76 -12.61
N PRO A 59 8.62 -7.39 -11.45
CA PRO A 59 7.76 -8.57 -11.40
C PRO A 59 6.39 -8.34 -12.06
N TYR A 60 5.82 -7.15 -11.92
CA TYR A 60 4.60 -6.73 -12.59
C TYR A 60 4.73 -6.77 -14.13
N GLU A 61 5.82 -6.23 -14.68
CA GLU A 61 6.09 -6.27 -16.13
C GLU A 61 6.32 -7.67 -16.66
N VAL A 62 6.96 -8.55 -15.87
CA VAL A 62 7.20 -9.93 -16.27
C VAL A 62 5.89 -10.70 -16.43
N ILE A 63 4.94 -10.49 -15.51
CA ILE A 63 3.66 -11.22 -15.51
C ILE A 63 2.66 -10.60 -16.49
N LEU A 64 2.55 -9.28 -16.51
CA LEU A 64 1.49 -8.57 -17.23
C LEU A 64 1.97 -7.97 -18.56
N CYS A 65 3.26 -8.05 -18.89
CA CYS A 65 3.86 -7.47 -20.09
C CYS A 65 3.59 -5.95 -20.25
N MET A 66 3.28 -5.26 -19.15
CA MET A 66 2.92 -3.84 -19.11
C MET A 66 3.73 -3.14 -18.03
N LYS A 67 4.13 -1.89 -18.30
CA LYS A 67 4.79 -1.05 -17.30
C LYS A 67 3.81 -0.69 -16.16
N PRO A 68 4.22 -0.78 -14.89
CA PRO A 68 3.38 -0.34 -13.79
C PRO A 68 3.19 1.19 -13.84
N SER A 69 2.00 1.65 -13.44
CA SER A 69 1.74 3.07 -13.24
C SER A 69 1.98 3.41 -11.77
N LEU A 70 2.93 4.32 -11.52
CA LEU A 70 3.26 4.81 -10.18
C LEU A 70 2.35 5.97 -9.71
N SER A 71 1.26 6.27 -10.44
CA SER A 71 0.35 7.38 -10.08
C SER A 71 -0.34 7.19 -8.72
N LEU A 72 -0.38 5.96 -8.21
CA LEU A 72 -0.94 5.64 -6.89
C LEU A 72 0.14 5.39 -5.83
N LEU A 73 1.41 5.57 -6.16
CA LEU A 73 2.51 5.43 -5.21
C LEU A 73 2.37 6.51 -4.13
N CYS A 74 2.26 6.07 -2.88
CA CYS A 74 2.18 6.93 -1.71
C CYS A 74 2.81 6.19 -0.53
N ILE A 75 3.45 6.92 0.36
CA ILE A 75 4.08 6.37 1.56
C ILE A 75 2.99 5.71 2.42
N PHE A 76 3.26 4.51 2.92
CA PHE A 76 2.36 3.86 3.88
C PHE A 76 2.19 4.77 5.09
N GLY A 77 0.96 4.98 5.53
CA GLY A 77 0.60 5.80 6.66
C GLY A 77 0.85 7.30 6.47
N ALA A 78 1.05 7.77 5.24
CA ALA A 78 1.03 9.20 4.94
C ALA A 78 -0.29 9.82 5.42
N LYS A 79 -0.19 10.97 6.10
CA LYS A 79 -1.37 11.74 6.51
C LYS A 79 -2.05 12.27 5.25
N SER A 80 -3.36 12.17 5.21
CA SER A 80 -4.14 12.53 4.03
C SER A 80 -5.50 13.07 4.43
N SER A 81 -6.09 13.82 3.52
CA SER A 81 -7.37 14.48 3.68
C SER A 81 -8.30 14.04 2.55
N ILE A 82 -9.42 13.41 2.89
CA ILE A 82 -10.44 12.97 1.91
C ILE A 82 -11.76 13.70 2.12
N GLN A 83 -12.53 13.88 1.03
CA GLN A 83 -13.85 14.50 1.12
C GLN A 83 -14.89 13.51 1.67
N ASN A 84 -15.69 13.96 2.64
CA ASN A 84 -16.76 13.20 3.28
C ASN A 84 -18.02 13.18 2.39
N HIS A 85 -18.12 12.22 1.47
CA HIS A 85 -19.17 12.23 0.44
C HIS A 85 -20.59 11.75 0.82
N PRO A 86 -20.89 11.01 1.91
CA PRO A 86 -22.27 10.56 2.15
C PRO A 86 -23.18 11.57 2.88
N PHE A 87 -22.67 12.60 3.56
CA PHE A 87 -23.50 13.52 4.38
C PHE A 87 -23.56 14.94 3.81
N ARG A 88 -24.30 15.11 2.70
CA ARG A 88 -24.79 16.43 2.31
C ARG A 88 -25.93 16.83 3.24
N LYS A 89 -25.63 17.51 4.34
CA LYS A 89 -26.58 18.48 4.92
C LYS A 89 -25.92 19.57 5.74
N ASP A 90 -24.81 19.30 6.42
CA ASP A 90 -24.20 20.31 7.30
C ASP A 90 -22.79 20.71 6.86
N MET A 91 -22.56 22.02 6.82
CA MET A 91 -21.42 22.70 6.21
C MET A 91 -20.08 22.49 6.95
N LEU A 92 -20.08 21.75 8.05
CA LEU A 92 -19.09 21.90 9.11
C LEU A 92 -17.96 20.86 9.11
N ASP A 93 -18.03 19.76 8.35
CA ASP A 93 -16.90 18.81 8.31
C ASP A 93 -16.79 18.06 6.96
N ARG A 94 -16.29 18.79 5.95
CA ARG A 94 -16.16 18.29 4.57
C ARG A 94 -14.97 17.37 4.37
N VAL A 95 -13.97 17.44 5.24
CA VAL A 95 -12.67 16.79 5.06
C VAL A 95 -12.36 15.93 6.28
N ILE A 96 -12.08 14.66 6.06
CA ILE A 96 -11.71 13.73 7.12
C ILE A 96 -10.19 13.49 7.02
N GLU A 97 -9.51 13.65 8.13
CA GLU A 97 -8.11 13.23 8.28
C GLU A 97 -8.02 11.71 8.32
N VAL A 98 -7.20 11.16 7.43
CA VAL A 98 -7.03 9.73 7.22
C VAL A 98 -5.57 9.40 6.97
N TYR A 99 -5.23 8.13 7.08
CA TYR A 99 -3.87 7.64 6.85
C TYR A 99 -3.87 6.68 5.68
N HIS A 100 -3.00 6.89 4.70
CA HIS A 100 -2.87 6.00 3.56
C HIS A 100 -2.46 4.60 4.03
N ILE A 101 -3.09 3.53 3.54
CA ILE A 101 -2.74 2.16 3.91
C ILE A 101 -2.53 1.23 2.71
N GLY A 102 -2.65 1.76 1.50
CA GLY A 102 -2.37 1.02 0.27
C GLY A 102 -3.30 1.39 -0.87
N VAL A 103 -3.24 0.57 -1.92
CA VAL A 103 -4.01 0.77 -3.16
C VAL A 103 -5.21 -0.17 -3.17
N ALA A 104 -6.35 0.32 -3.65
CA ALA A 104 -7.56 -0.47 -3.78
C ALA A 104 -7.40 -1.51 -4.91
N PRO A 105 -7.73 -2.80 -4.67
CA PRO A 105 -7.53 -3.85 -5.68
C PRO A 105 -8.45 -3.72 -6.91
N ASP A 106 -9.68 -3.23 -6.71
CA ASP A 106 -10.71 -3.19 -7.75
C ASP A 106 -10.95 -1.76 -8.31
N SER A 107 -10.11 -0.78 -7.95
CA SER A 107 -10.30 0.60 -8.39
C SER A 107 -9.00 1.38 -8.50
N LYS A 108 -9.02 2.44 -9.33
CA LYS A 108 -7.93 3.43 -9.44
C LYS A 108 -7.99 4.41 -8.27
N GLY A 109 -7.76 3.91 -7.06
CA GLY A 109 -7.82 4.74 -5.86
C GLY A 109 -7.06 4.13 -4.69
N TRP A 110 -7.04 4.87 -3.60
CA TRP A 110 -6.34 4.50 -2.38
C TRP A 110 -7.28 3.92 -1.34
N LEU A 111 -6.68 3.16 -0.43
CA LEU A 111 -7.26 2.72 0.82
C LEU A 111 -6.72 3.61 1.92
N PHE A 112 -7.61 4.08 2.79
CA PHE A 112 -7.26 4.89 3.93
C PHE A 112 -7.84 4.32 5.22
N TRP A 113 -7.12 4.51 6.32
CA TRP A 113 -7.56 4.23 7.67
C TRP A 113 -8.02 5.51 8.36
N VAL A 114 -9.18 5.44 9.03
CA VAL A 114 -9.75 6.57 9.80
C VAL A 114 -9.56 6.30 11.31
N PRO A 115 -8.70 7.04 12.03
CA PRO A 115 -8.36 6.73 13.41
C PRO A 115 -9.55 6.73 14.38
N LEU A 116 -10.46 7.69 14.20
CA LEU A 116 -11.55 7.96 15.16
C LEU A 116 -12.70 6.97 15.05
N LYS A 117 -12.95 6.45 13.85
CA LYS A 117 -14.09 5.55 13.59
C LYS A 117 -13.65 4.10 13.40
N ASN A 118 -12.36 3.89 13.14
CA ASN A 118 -11.74 2.63 12.73
C ASN A 118 -12.29 1.91 11.47
N PRO A 119 -13.04 2.53 10.52
CA PRO A 119 -13.30 1.92 9.23
C PRO A 119 -12.10 2.13 8.30
N ILE A 120 -12.04 1.26 7.31
CA ILE A 120 -11.22 1.44 6.12
C ILE A 120 -12.10 2.04 5.05
N VAL A 121 -11.65 3.15 4.49
CA VAL A 121 -12.39 3.89 3.47
C VAL A 121 -11.61 3.86 2.15
N ARG A 122 -12.36 3.83 1.05
CA ARG A 122 -11.79 3.90 -0.29
C ARG A 122 -12.02 5.31 -0.83
N SER A 123 -11.01 5.91 -1.42
CA SER A 123 -11.17 7.16 -2.15
C SER A 123 -10.20 7.28 -3.32
N ALA A 124 -10.70 7.73 -4.47
CA ALA A 124 -9.88 8.10 -5.62
C ALA A 124 -9.43 9.58 -5.57
N SER A 125 -10.02 10.38 -4.67
CA SER A 125 -9.67 11.78 -4.48
C SER A 125 -9.20 11.99 -3.04
N ALA A 126 -7.92 12.32 -2.89
CA ALA A 126 -7.29 12.60 -1.61
C ALA A 126 -6.24 13.68 -1.81
N LYS A 127 -6.11 14.55 -0.82
CA LYS A 127 -4.93 15.41 -0.67
C LYS A 127 -3.99 14.73 0.29
N ILE A 128 -2.84 14.28 -0.20
CA ILE A 128 -1.79 13.67 0.62
C ILE A 128 -0.91 14.81 1.11
N ASP A 129 -0.69 14.88 2.42
CA ASP A 129 0.26 15.81 3.00
C ASP A 129 1.64 15.11 2.99
N GLU A 130 2.53 15.58 2.11
CA GLU A 130 3.93 15.14 2.02
C GLU A 130 4.80 15.74 3.13
#